data_AF-A8IPM3-F1
#
_entry.id   AF-A8IPM3-F1
#
_cell.length_a   1.000
_cell.length_b   1.000
_cell.length_c   1.000
_cell.angle_alpha   90.00
_cell.angle_beta   90.00
_cell.angle_gamma   90.00
#
_symmetry.space_group_name_H-M   'P 1'
#
loop_
_entity.id
_entity.type
_entity.pdbx_description
1 polymer ?
#
loop_
_entity_poly.entity_id
_entity_poly.type
_entity_poly.pdbx_seq_one_letter_code
_entity_poly.pdbx_strand_id
1 'polypeptide(L)'
;MSKAMQITLRPGEKIFINGAVLRVDRKVTLELMNDATFLLESHVLQVEDTTTPLRQLYFVIQAILMDPRNAEAARHLFHTQWAALRQAFKNETVLEGLETIATQVIGGRTFDALRTLRGLFVIEDAILAHGGSKAA
;
A
#
# COMPACT_ATOMS: atom_id res chain seq x y z
N MET A 1 -29.75 -5.57 -10.53
CA MET A 1 -29.03 -5.74 -9.25
C MET A 1 -27.54 -5.72 -9.56
N SER A 2 -26.81 -4.75 -9.05
CA SER A 2 -25.34 -4.73 -9.12
C SER A 2 -24.80 -5.99 -8.43
N LYS A 3 -23.92 -6.73 -9.10
CA LYS A 3 -23.31 -7.94 -8.53
C LYS A 3 -22.54 -7.53 -7.27
N ALA A 4 -22.92 -8.06 -6.12
CA ALA A 4 -22.21 -7.80 -4.87
C ALA A 4 -20.77 -8.30 -4.98
N MET A 5 -19.84 -7.57 -4.37
CA MET A 5 -18.43 -7.91 -4.45
C MET A 5 -18.16 -9.13 -3.57
N GLN A 6 -17.57 -10.17 -4.16
CA GLN A 6 -17.29 -11.44 -3.50
C GLN A 6 -15.79 -11.64 -3.34
N ILE A 7 -15.37 -11.99 -2.12
CA ILE A 7 -13.98 -12.24 -1.77
C ILE A 7 -13.88 -13.68 -1.29
N THR A 8 -12.99 -14.46 -1.90
CA THR A 8 -12.70 -15.83 -1.43
C THR A 8 -11.45 -15.83 -0.59
N LEU A 9 -11.52 -16.40 0.61
CA LEU A 9 -10.39 -16.58 1.52
C LEU A 9 -10.08 -18.06 1.69
N ARG A 10 -8.80 -18.42 1.74
CA ARG A 10 -8.29 -19.78 2.01
C ARG A 10 -8.08 -20.00 3.51
N PRO A 11 -8.02 -21.26 3.99
CA PRO A 11 -7.73 -21.55 5.39
C PRO A 11 -6.50 -20.79 5.88
N GLY A 12 -6.62 -20.07 6.99
CA GLY A 12 -5.55 -19.29 7.60
C GLY A 12 -5.39 -17.86 7.06
N GLU A 13 -5.95 -17.53 5.90
CA GLU A 13 -5.82 -16.18 5.31
C GLU A 13 -6.56 -15.13 6.15
N LYS A 14 -5.99 -13.92 6.15
CA LYS A 14 -6.59 -12.75 6.81
C LYS A 14 -7.10 -11.71 5.82
N ILE A 15 -8.16 -11.03 6.22
CA ILE A 15 -8.66 -9.80 5.60
C ILE A 15 -8.76 -8.70 6.67
N PHE A 16 -8.25 -7.53 6.33
CA PHE A 16 -8.42 -6.31 7.09
C PHE A 16 -9.58 -5.55 6.48
N ILE A 17 -10.59 -5.18 7.27
CA ILE A 17 -11.78 -4.47 6.77
C ILE A 17 -12.24 -3.46 7.82
N ASN A 18 -12.28 -2.17 7.45
CA ASN A 18 -12.68 -1.07 8.33
C ASN A 18 -12.02 -1.10 9.73
N GLY A 19 -10.75 -1.51 9.81
CA GLY A 19 -10.00 -1.66 11.06
C GLY A 19 -10.18 -2.97 11.83
N ALA A 20 -11.11 -3.85 11.40
CA ALA A 20 -11.22 -5.20 11.92
C ALA A 20 -10.31 -6.16 11.15
N VAL A 21 -9.80 -7.19 11.84
CA VAL A 21 -9.03 -8.28 11.22
C VAL A 21 -9.83 -9.56 11.34
N LEU A 22 -10.17 -10.16 10.20
CA LEU A 22 -10.85 -11.45 10.16
C LEU A 22 -9.85 -12.50 9.66
N ARG A 23 -9.81 -13.65 10.35
CA ARG A 23 -9.07 -14.84 9.92
C ARG A 23 -10.05 -15.98 9.77
N VAL A 24 -9.89 -16.77 8.71
CA VAL A 24 -10.77 -17.91 8.44
C VAL A 24 -10.05 -19.23 8.74
N ASP A 25 -10.77 -20.22 9.24
CA ASP A 25 -10.24 -21.55 9.56
C ASP A 25 -10.34 -22.52 8.37
N ARG A 26 -11.23 -22.22 7.40
CA ARG A 26 -11.45 -22.97 6.17
C ARG A 26 -11.68 -22.04 4.98
N LYS A 27 -11.79 -22.61 3.78
CA LYS A 27 -12.15 -21.85 2.58
C LYS A 27 -13.56 -21.28 2.73
N VAL A 28 -13.71 -19.97 2.61
CA VAL A 28 -15.01 -19.28 2.65
C VAL A 28 -15.10 -18.21 1.57
N THR A 29 -16.33 -17.87 1.18
CA THR A 29 -16.62 -16.71 0.33
C THR A 29 -17.38 -15.70 1.16
N LEU A 30 -16.84 -14.49 1.27
CA LEU A 30 -17.49 -13.35 1.89
C LEU A 30 -18.11 -12.49 0.80
N GLU A 31 -19.38 -12.14 0.99
CA GLU A 31 -20.08 -11.20 0.13
C GLU A 31 -20.24 -9.87 0.86
N LEU A 32 -19.76 -8.79 0.26
CA LEU A 32 -19.93 -7.45 0.81
C LEU A 32 -21.26 -6.88 0.32
N MET A 33 -22.16 -6.62 1.27
CA MET A 33 -23.48 -6.04 1.00
C MET A 33 -23.46 -4.51 0.88
N ASN A 34 -22.32 -3.89 1.19
CA ASN A 34 -22.07 -2.46 1.15
C ASN A 34 -20.63 -2.18 0.73
N ASP A 35 -20.34 -0.91 0.40
CA ASP A 35 -18.98 -0.48 0.16
C ASP A 35 -18.16 -0.60 1.46
N ALA A 36 -17.01 -1.26 1.37
CA ALA A 36 -16.09 -1.39 2.49
C ALA A 36 -14.65 -1.16 2.03
N THR A 37 -13.86 -0.59 2.92
CA THR A 37 -12.43 -0.46 2.71
C THR A 37 -11.76 -1.70 3.29
N PHE A 38 -11.04 -2.45 2.45
CA PHE A 38 -10.40 -3.68 2.86
C PHE A 38 -9.01 -3.86 2.25
N LEU A 39 -8.21 -4.71 2.89
CA LEU A 39 -6.90 -5.15 2.42
C LEU A 39 -6.74 -6.64 2.71
N LEU A 40 -6.33 -7.41 1.70
CA LEU A 40 -6.01 -8.83 1.87
C LEU A 40 -4.61 -8.98 2.44
N GLU A 41 -4.36 -10.04 3.22
CA GLU A 41 -3.04 -10.34 3.78
C GLU A 41 -1.93 -10.40 2.71
N SER A 42 -2.22 -10.92 1.51
CA SER A 42 -1.29 -10.96 0.38
C SER A 42 -0.83 -9.57 -0.11
N HIS A 43 -1.58 -8.52 0.23
CA HIS A 43 -1.27 -7.13 -0.09
C HIS A 43 -0.69 -6.37 1.09
N VAL A 44 -0.65 -6.95 2.29
CA VAL A 44 0.00 -6.35 3.46
C VAL A 44 1.50 -6.56 3.33
N LEU A 45 2.26 -5.48 3.43
CA LEU A 45 3.71 -5.54 3.48
C LEU A 45 4.14 -5.65 4.95
N GLN A 46 4.95 -6.66 5.28
CA GLN A 46 5.49 -6.80 6.62
C GLN A 46 6.61 -5.80 6.85
N VAL A 47 6.86 -5.43 8.11
CA VAL A 47 7.87 -4.41 8.44
C VAL A 47 9.27 -4.84 8.00
N GLU A 48 9.56 -6.13 8.06
CA GLU A 48 10.84 -6.72 7.66
C GLU A 48 11.08 -6.58 6.15
N ASP A 49 10.01 -6.50 5.36
CA ASP A 49 10.06 -6.32 3.90
C ASP A 49 10.16 -4.83 3.49
N THR A 50 10.20 -3.89 4.45
CA THR A 50 10.31 -2.44 4.18
C THR A 50 11.76 -1.99 3.96
N THR A 51 12.48 -2.75 3.14
CA THR A 51 13.93 -2.58 2.91
C THR A 51 14.28 -1.44 1.96
N THR A 52 13.30 -0.88 1.26
CA THR A 52 13.49 0.19 0.27
C THR A 52 12.61 1.42 0.58
N PRO A 53 13.03 2.63 0.17
CA PRO A 53 12.27 3.84 0.41
C PRO A 53 10.80 3.82 -0.06
N LEU A 54 10.49 3.30 -1.26
CA LEU A 54 9.09 3.19 -1.72
C LEU A 54 8.30 2.13 -0.94
N ARG A 55 8.95 1.06 -0.49
CA ARG A 55 8.33 0.05 0.39
C ARG A 55 8.02 0.60 1.78
N GLN A 56 8.87 1.47 2.30
CA GLN A 56 8.60 2.21 3.54
C GLN A 56 7.40 3.14 3.38
N LEU A 57 7.32 3.89 2.27
CA LEU A 57 6.15 4.71 1.97
C LEU A 57 4.87 3.86 1.87
N TYR A 58 4.96 2.68 1.24
CA TYR A 58 3.83 1.74 1.13
C TYR A 58 3.34 1.31 2.51
N PHE A 59 4.27 1.03 3.43
CA PHE A 59 3.95 0.68 4.81
C PHE A 59 3.22 1.82 5.55
N VAL A 60 3.56 3.08 5.27
CA VAL A 60 2.83 4.21 5.85
C VAL A 60 1.43 4.34 5.25
N ILE A 61 1.29 4.21 3.93
CA ILE A 61 -0.02 4.29 3.26
C ILE A 61 -0.92 3.13 3.71
N GLN A 62 -0.38 1.91 3.92
CA GLN A 62 -1.19 0.78 4.38
C GLN A 62 -1.74 1.03 5.78
N ALA A 63 -0.98 1.69 6.66
CA ALA A 63 -1.43 2.01 8.01
C ALA A 63 -2.67 2.92 8.03
N ILE A 64 -2.80 3.82 7.04
CA ILE A 64 -4.00 4.66 6.84
C ILE A 64 -5.26 3.79 6.63
N LEU A 65 -5.13 2.65 5.96
CA LEU A 65 -6.23 1.71 5.71
C LEU A 65 -6.49 0.78 6.90
N MET A 66 -5.42 0.30 7.53
CA MET A 66 -5.48 -0.77 8.52
C MET A 66 -5.86 -0.27 9.92
N ASP A 67 -5.51 0.96 10.29
CA ASP A 67 -5.85 1.55 11.59
C ASP A 67 -6.52 2.92 11.41
N PRO A 68 -7.84 2.96 11.15
CA PRO A 68 -8.58 4.20 10.94
C PRO A 68 -8.44 5.22 12.08
N ARG A 69 -8.18 4.76 13.31
CA ARG A 69 -8.02 5.61 14.50
C ARG A 69 -6.73 6.43 14.46
N ASN A 70 -5.69 5.87 13.86
CA ASN A 70 -4.37 6.50 13.72
C ASN A 70 -4.11 7.03 12.30
N ALA A 71 -5.13 7.04 11.45
CA ALA A 71 -4.99 7.38 10.04
C ALA A 71 -4.52 8.83 9.81
N GLU A 72 -4.84 9.77 10.70
CA GLU A 72 -4.35 11.16 10.60
C GLU A 72 -2.83 11.24 10.84
N ALA A 73 -2.34 10.61 11.90
CA ALA A 73 -0.90 10.53 12.18
C ALA A 73 -0.14 9.85 11.02
N ALA A 74 -0.69 8.77 10.48
CA ALA A 74 -0.13 8.10 9.30
C ALA A 74 -0.12 9.01 8.05
N ARG A 75 -1.14 9.85 7.84
CA ARG A 75 -1.15 10.86 6.76
C ARG A 75 -0.05 11.91 6.94
N HIS A 76 0.18 12.40 8.16
CA HIS A 76 1.28 13.33 8.43
C HIS A 76 2.66 12.71 8.12
N LEU A 77 2.85 11.45 8.52
CA LEU A 77 4.07 10.71 8.21
C LEU A 77 4.21 10.50 6.69
N PHE A 78 3.11 10.17 6.00
CA PHE A 78 3.09 10.04 4.55
C PHE A 78 3.57 11.33 3.87
N HIS A 79 3.04 12.49 4.25
CA HIS A 79 3.44 13.77 3.65
C HIS A 79 4.93 14.04 3.82
N THR A 80 5.47 13.78 5.00
CA THR A 80 6.90 13.94 5.29
C THR A 80 7.76 13.02 4.43
N GLN A 81 7.44 11.73 4.39
CA GLN A 81 8.19 10.75 3.60
C GLN A 81 8.08 11.03 2.10
N TRP A 82 6.87 11.29 1.61
CA TRP A 82 6.63 11.63 0.21
C TRP A 82 7.46 12.83 -0.23
N ALA A 83 7.50 13.90 0.57
CA ALA A 83 8.28 15.10 0.26
C ALA A 83 9.80 14.82 0.20
N ALA A 84 10.29 13.94 1.06
CA ALA A 84 11.69 13.49 1.03
C ALA A 84 11.98 12.64 -0.22
N LEU A 85 11.10 11.71 -0.57
CA LEU A 85 11.26 10.85 -1.74
C LEU A 85 11.23 11.63 -3.04
N ARG A 86 10.33 12.61 -3.15
CA ARG A 86 10.25 13.52 -4.31
C ARG A 86 11.56 14.29 -4.54
N GLN A 87 12.33 14.59 -3.48
CA GLN A 87 13.64 15.22 -3.59
C GLN A 87 14.76 14.23 -3.88
N ALA A 88 14.65 12.99 -3.40
CA ALA A 88 15.68 11.96 -3.53
C ALA A 88 15.70 11.29 -4.92
N PHE A 89 14.53 11.04 -5.52
CA PHE A 89 14.42 10.38 -6.81
C PHE A 89 14.66 11.34 -7.98
N LYS A 90 15.30 10.84 -9.03
CA LYS A 90 15.49 11.54 -10.32
C LYS A 90 14.78 10.86 -11.49
N ASN A 91 14.31 9.63 -11.29
CA ASN A 91 13.62 8.89 -12.33
C ASN A 91 12.23 9.50 -12.55
N GLU A 92 11.95 9.95 -13.78
CA GLU A 92 10.71 10.65 -14.13
C GLU A 92 9.46 9.80 -13.85
N THR A 93 9.48 8.52 -14.19
CA THR A 93 8.35 7.61 -13.93
C THR A 93 8.06 7.46 -12.44
N VAL A 94 9.09 7.38 -11.59
CA VAL A 94 8.90 7.36 -10.13
C VAL A 94 8.33 8.69 -9.63
N LEU A 95 8.83 9.83 -10.14
CA LEU A 95 8.34 11.15 -9.74
C LEU A 95 6.87 11.36 -10.13
N GLU A 96 6.48 11.03 -11.35
CA GLU A 96 5.08 11.06 -11.80
C GLU A 96 4.19 10.12 -10.97
N GLY A 97 4.71 8.94 -10.65
CA GLY A 97 4.06 7.99 -9.76
C GLY A 97 3.82 8.57 -8.36
N LEU A 98 4.82 9.24 -7.78
CA LEU A 98 4.72 9.89 -6.47
C LEU A 98 3.68 11.02 -6.46
N GLU A 99 3.58 11.83 -7.51
CA GLU A 99 2.54 12.88 -7.62
C GLU A 99 1.14 12.27 -7.74
N THR A 100 1.00 11.18 -8.50
CA THR A 100 -0.25 10.42 -8.61
C THR A 100 -0.68 9.84 -7.27
N ILE A 101 0.26 9.25 -6.52
CA ILE A 101 0.04 8.68 -5.19
C ILE A 101 -0.43 9.77 -4.21
N ALA A 102 0.20 10.95 -4.20
CA ALA A 102 -0.23 12.06 -3.35
C ALA A 102 -1.68 12.47 -3.64
N THR A 103 -2.03 12.61 -4.91
CA THR A 103 -3.40 12.94 -5.33
C THR A 103 -4.41 11.88 -4.89
N GLN A 104 -4.04 10.60 -4.98
CA GLN A 104 -4.89 9.49 -4.55
C GLN A 104 -5.09 9.46 -3.03
N VAL A 105 -4.03 9.64 -2.24
CA VAL A 105 -4.12 9.68 -0.77
C VAL A 105 -4.95 10.88 -0.30
N ILE A 106 -4.73 12.07 -0.86
CA ILE A 106 -5.51 13.28 -0.53
C ILE A 106 -6.99 13.09 -0.89
N GLY A 107 -7.27 12.46 -2.03
CA GLY A 107 -8.62 12.13 -2.48
C GLY A 107 -9.27 10.94 -1.76
N GLY A 108 -8.66 10.39 -0.72
CA GLY A 108 -9.17 9.23 0.03
C GLY A 108 -9.10 7.90 -0.71
N ARG A 109 -8.56 7.86 -1.94
CA ARG A 109 -8.36 6.66 -2.77
C ARG A 109 -7.09 5.91 -2.37
N THR A 110 -6.99 5.57 -1.09
CA THR A 110 -5.78 5.00 -0.48
C THR A 110 -5.42 3.62 -1.06
N PHE A 111 -6.41 2.81 -1.47
CA PHE A 111 -6.14 1.55 -2.15
C PHE A 111 -5.49 1.74 -3.52
N ASP A 112 -5.95 2.74 -4.29
CA ASP A 112 -5.34 3.07 -5.59
C ASP A 112 -3.91 3.57 -5.40
N ALA A 113 -3.63 4.31 -4.33
CA ALA A 113 -2.28 4.72 -3.95
C ALA A 113 -1.36 3.52 -3.72
N LEU A 114 -1.80 2.51 -2.96
CA LEU A 114 -1.04 1.28 -2.76
C LEU A 114 -0.79 0.54 -4.07
N ARG A 115 -1.80 0.43 -4.94
CA ARG A 115 -1.67 -0.23 -6.24
C ARG A 115 -0.66 0.48 -7.14
N THR A 116 -0.73 1.81 -7.22
CA THR A 116 0.21 2.64 -7.99
C THR A 116 1.62 2.45 -7.46
N LEU A 117 1.82 2.59 -6.14
CA LEU A 117 3.12 2.48 -5.50
C LEU A 117 3.76 1.09 -5.66
N ARG A 118 2.97 0.03 -5.55
CA ARG A 118 3.48 -1.35 -5.76
C ARG A 118 4.01 -1.55 -7.18
N GLY A 119 3.43 -0.88 -8.17
CA GLY A 119 3.92 -0.90 -9.55
C GLY A 119 5.29 -0.24 -9.73
N LEU A 120 5.68 0.65 -8.82
CA LEU A 120 6.97 1.35 -8.87
C LEU A 120 8.12 0.56 -8.23
N PHE A 121 7.82 -0.47 -7.44
CA PHE A 121 8.84 -1.26 -6.74
C PHE A 121 9.88 -1.86 -7.70
N VAL A 122 9.44 -2.36 -8.86
CA VAL A 122 10.37 -2.93 -9.85
C VAL A 122 11.36 -1.89 -10.39
N ILE A 123 10.93 -0.63 -10.50
CA ILE A 123 11.78 0.47 -10.97
C ILE A 123 12.77 0.85 -9.88
N GLU A 124 12.31 0.95 -8.63
CA GLU A 124 13.19 1.22 -7.49
C GLU A 124 14.23 0.11 -7.30
N ASP A 125 13.83 -1.16 -7.36
CA ASP A 125 14.72 -2.31 -7.25
C ASP A 125 15.79 -2.25 -8.36
N ALA A 126 15.40 -1.88 -9.59
CA ALA A 126 16.35 -1.65 -10.68
C ALA A 126 17.31 -0.47 -10.40
N ILE A 127 16.81 0.67 -9.90
CA ILE A 127 17.64 1.84 -9.55
C ILE A 127 18.67 1.46 -8.48
N LEU A 128 18.26 0.76 -7.43
CA LEU A 128 19.14 0.34 -6.33
C LEU A 128 20.20 -0.68 -6.79
N ALA A 129 19.82 -1.62 -7.67
CA ALA A 129 20.76 -2.58 -8.24
C ALA A 129 21.88 -1.91 -9.06
N HIS A 130 21.56 -0.85 -9.82
CA HIS A 130 22.55 -0.12 -10.63
C HIS A 130 23.31 0.94 -9.82
N GLY A 131 22.71 1.49 -8.76
CA GLY A 131 23.34 2.44 -7.85
C GLY A 131 24.39 1.81 -6.93
N GLY A 132 24.26 0.51 -6.63
CA GLY A 132 25.22 -0.26 -5.83
C GLY A 132 26.53 -0.63 -6.54
N SER A 133 26.63 -0.44 -7.86
CA SER A 133 27.80 -0.87 -8.66
C SER A 133 28.96 0.14 -8.71
N LYS A 134 28.94 1.20 -7.90
CA LYS A 134 29.99 2.25 -7.89
C LYS A 134 30.91 2.23 -6.66
N ALA A 135 31.06 1.08 -6.03
CA ALA A 135 32.05 0.84 -4.97
C ALA A 135 32.78 -0.49 -5.20
N ALA A 136 33.63 -0.53 -6.24
CA ALA A 136 34.71 -1.50 -6.41
C ALA A 136 35.82 -0.84 -7.24
#